data_AF-A0A341ENJ6-F1
#
_entry.id   AF-A0A341ENJ6-F1
#
_cell.length_a   1.000
_cell.length_b   1.000
_cell.length_c   1.000
_cell.angle_alpha   90.00
_cell.angle_beta   90.00
_cell.angle_gamma   90.00
#
_symmetry.space_group_name_H-M   'P 1'
#
loop_
_entity.id
_entity.type
_entity.pdbx_description
1 polymer ?
#
loop_
_entity_poly.entity_id
_entity_poly.type
_entity_poly.pdbx_seq_one_letter_code
_entity_poly.pdbx_strand_id
1 'polypeptide(L)'
;MTAVTQLSSKSLNHRLFAVTLFAKAALGVLQMATAAAIFAGAAERLPALTQWLFRAELVENPNDFLATRAMSLVGVIPTSDMSFYTTYFLAHGGLHIAIVVALLYGAAWA
;
A
#
# COMPACT_ATOMS: atom_id res chain seq x y z
N MET A 1 -40.91 -13.81 10.75
CA MET A 1 -39.96 -13.25 9.74
C MET A 1 -38.57 -13.01 10.36
N THR A 2 -38.00 -13.95 11.12
CA THR A 2 -36.83 -13.69 11.99
C THR A 2 -35.61 -14.57 11.68
N ALA A 3 -35.81 -15.84 11.30
CA ALA A 3 -34.69 -16.78 11.08
C ALA A 3 -33.94 -16.56 9.76
N VAL A 4 -34.65 -16.29 8.65
CA VAL A 4 -34.04 -16.09 7.32
C VAL A 4 -33.15 -14.83 7.29
N THR A 5 -33.59 -13.76 7.95
CA THR A 5 -32.86 -12.49 8.04
C THR A 5 -31.57 -12.64 8.88
N GLN A 6 -31.59 -13.43 9.95
CA GLN A 6 -30.41 -13.70 10.77
C GLN A 6 -29.35 -14.54 10.04
N LEU A 7 -29.76 -15.56 9.29
CA LEU A 7 -28.84 -16.38 8.48
C LEU A 7 -28.13 -15.54 7.40
N SER A 8 -28.87 -14.63 6.76
CA SER A 8 -28.34 -13.68 5.77
C SER A 8 -27.31 -12.73 6.40
N SER A 9 -27.61 -12.15 7.56
CA SER A 9 -26.69 -11.25 8.28
C SER A 9 -25.40 -11.97 8.72
N LYS A 10 -25.50 -13.22 9.22
CA LYS A 10 -24.32 -14.01 9.60
C LYS A 10 -23.41 -14.29 8.39
N SER A 11 -24.00 -14.63 7.24
CA SER A 11 -23.26 -14.84 5.99
C SER A 11 -22.58 -13.55 5.51
N LEU A 12 -23.28 -12.41 5.55
CA LEU A 12 -22.72 -11.12 5.18
C LEU A 12 -21.55 -10.72 6.09
N ASN A 13 -21.71 -10.85 7.41
CA ASN A 13 -20.66 -10.51 8.37
C ASN A 13 -19.41 -11.35 8.15
N HIS A 14 -19.56 -12.64 7.86
CA HIS A 14 -18.43 -13.51 7.55
C HIS A 14 -17.71 -13.10 6.26
N ARG A 15 -18.46 -12.74 5.22
CA ARG A 15 -17.89 -12.26 3.95
C ARG A 15 -17.17 -10.92 4.14
N LEU A 16 -17.76 -9.98 4.87
CA LEU A 16 -17.13 -8.70 5.19
C LEU A 16 -15.85 -8.90 6.00
N PHE A 17 -15.87 -9.77 7.01
CA PHE A 17 -14.69 -10.15 7.76
C PHE A 17 -13.59 -10.72 6.86
N ALA A 18 -13.92 -11.65 5.95
CA ALA A 18 -12.94 -12.20 5.02
C ALA A 18 -12.34 -11.11 4.12
N VAL A 19 -13.19 -10.25 3.54
CA VAL A 19 -12.74 -9.14 2.68
C VAL A 19 -11.84 -8.17 3.44
N THR A 20 -12.22 -7.75 4.65
CA THR A 20 -11.41 -6.82 5.45
C THR A 20 -10.10 -7.46 5.90
N LEU A 21 -10.10 -8.76 6.23
CA LEU A 21 -8.90 -9.50 6.57
C LEU A 21 -7.91 -9.55 5.40
N PHE A 22 -8.39 -9.89 4.20
CA PHE A 22 -7.57 -9.88 2.98
C PHE A 22 -7.05 -8.48 2.63
N ALA A 23 -7.91 -7.46 2.72
CA ALA A 23 -7.50 -6.07 2.48
C ALA A 23 -6.41 -5.63 3.47
N LYS A 24 -6.53 -6.03 4.74
CA LYS A 24 -5.55 -5.72 5.79
C LYS A 24 -4.22 -6.44 5.54
N ALA A 25 -4.26 -7.69 5.08
CA ALA A 25 -3.06 -8.45 4.69
C ALA A 25 -2.35 -7.79 3.51
N ALA A 26 -3.10 -7.45 2.45
CA ALA A 26 -2.55 -6.77 1.27
C ALA A 26 -1.93 -5.43 1.64
N LEU A 27 -2.62 -4.62 2.48
CA LEU A 27 -2.09 -3.36 2.98
C LEU A 27 -0.78 -3.57 3.76
N GLY A 28 -0.74 -4.57 4.65
CA GLY A 28 0.47 -4.91 5.40
C GLY A 28 1.66 -5.27 4.50
N VAL A 29 1.44 -6.13 3.50
CA VAL A 29 2.46 -6.50 2.51
C VAL A 29 2.95 -5.29 1.73
N LEU A 30 2.04 -4.44 1.24
CA LEU A 30 2.39 -3.24 0.48
C LEU A 30 3.21 -2.25 1.32
N GLN A 31 2.85 -2.06 2.59
CA GLN A 31 3.62 -1.20 3.50
C GLN A 31 5.02 -1.77 3.75
N MET A 32 5.15 -3.07 4.02
CA MET A 32 6.44 -3.73 4.20
C MET A 32 7.32 -3.62 2.95
N ALA A 33 6.74 -3.86 1.76
CA ALA A 33 7.43 -3.70 0.48
C ALA A 33 7.85 -2.24 0.23
N THR A 34 7.02 -1.28 0.60
CA THR A 34 7.34 0.16 0.50
C THR A 34 8.49 0.53 1.42
N ALA A 35 8.48 0.08 2.68
CA ALA A 35 9.59 0.28 3.61
C ALA A 35 10.90 -0.33 3.06
N ALA A 36 10.84 -1.56 2.52
CA ALA A 36 11.98 -2.21 1.91
C ALA A 36 12.51 -1.46 0.68
N ALA A 37 11.62 -0.93 -0.16
CA ALA A 37 12.00 -0.12 -1.31
C ALA A 37 12.67 1.19 -0.89
N ILE A 38 12.12 1.90 0.10
CA ILE A 38 12.72 3.12 0.65
C ILE A 38 14.12 2.79 1.22
N PHE A 39 14.24 1.73 2.02
CA PHE A 39 15.51 1.29 2.58
C PHE A 39 16.55 0.92 1.50
N ALA A 40 16.10 0.38 0.35
CA ALA A 40 16.96 0.07 -0.80
C ALA A 40 17.36 1.30 -1.64
N GLY A 41 16.95 2.51 -1.25
CA GLY A 41 17.24 3.76 -1.93
C GLY A 41 16.31 4.05 -3.12
N ALA A 42 15.08 3.54 -3.09
CA ALA A 42 14.13 3.78 -4.19
C ALA A 42 13.71 5.25 -4.26
N ALA A 43 13.57 5.94 -3.13
CA ALA A 43 13.15 7.34 -3.06
C ALA A 43 14.11 8.26 -3.83
N GLU A 44 15.42 8.02 -3.69
CA GLU A 44 16.48 8.77 -4.34
C GLU A 44 16.59 8.45 -5.84
N ARG A 45 16.24 7.22 -6.24
CA ARG A 45 16.33 6.76 -7.63
C ARG A 45 15.06 7.05 -8.45
N LEU A 46 13.92 7.23 -7.80
CA LEU A 46 12.62 7.47 -8.42
C LEU A 46 12.65 8.62 -9.45
N PRO A 47 13.24 9.81 -9.16
CA PRO A 47 13.36 10.88 -10.15
C PRO A 47 14.09 10.47 -11.42
N ALA A 48 15.26 9.85 -11.29
CA ALA A 48 16.05 9.43 -12.44
C ALA A 48 15.33 8.32 -13.23
N LEU A 49 14.67 7.39 -12.55
CA LEU A 49 13.96 6.28 -13.17
C LEU A 49 12.71 6.77 -13.93
N THR A 50 11.96 7.69 -13.33
CA THR A 50 10.81 8.32 -13.97
C THR A 50 11.26 9.15 -15.18
N GLN A 51 12.33 9.93 -15.06
CA GLN A 51 12.92 10.66 -16.19
C GLN A 51 13.33 9.72 -17.32
N TRP A 52 14.02 8.62 -17.01
CA TRP A 52 14.42 7.62 -18.00
C TRP A 52 13.22 7.00 -18.72
N LEU A 53 12.16 6.66 -17.98
CA LEU A 53 10.97 6.00 -18.53
C LEU A 53 10.18 6.88 -19.48
N PHE A 54 10.01 8.17 -19.14
CA PHE A 54 9.17 9.11 -19.91
C PHE A 54 9.95 10.05 -20.82
N ARG A 55 11.28 9.89 -20.93
CA ARG A 55 12.13 10.79 -21.74
C ARG A 55 11.67 10.84 -23.20
N ALA A 56 11.36 9.70 -23.80
CA ALA A 56 10.96 9.63 -25.20
C ALA A 56 9.63 10.38 -25.43
N GLU A 57 8.66 10.15 -24.56
CA GLU A 57 7.35 10.79 -24.60
C GLU A 57 7.44 12.32 -24.48
N LEU A 58 8.28 12.82 -23.56
CA LEU A 58 8.46 14.26 -23.36
C LEU A 58 9.23 14.95 -24.50
N VAL A 59 10.05 14.21 -25.25
CA VAL A 59 10.74 14.73 -26.45
C VAL A 59 9.76 14.84 -27.62
N GLU A 60 8.85 13.88 -27.76
CA GLU A 60 7.83 13.88 -28.82
C GLU A 60 6.70 14.88 -28.51
N ASN A 61 6.18 14.85 -27.29
CA ASN A 61 5.14 15.73 -26.79
C ASN A 61 5.48 16.25 -25.39
N PRO A 62 5.98 17.50 -25.27
CA PRO A 62 6.30 18.11 -23.98
C PRO A 62 5.11 18.23 -23.01
N ASN A 63 3.88 18.13 -23.51
CA ASN A 63 2.65 18.23 -22.73
C ASN A 63 1.96 16.88 -22.55
N ASP A 64 2.64 15.76 -22.77
CA ASP A 64 2.04 14.44 -22.52
C ASP A 64 1.54 14.35 -21.07
N PHE A 65 0.29 13.94 -20.93
CA PHE A 65 -0.42 13.99 -19.65
C PHE A 65 0.20 13.03 -18.63
N LEU A 66 0.54 11.80 -19.04
CA LEU A 66 1.08 10.79 -18.14
C LEU A 66 2.51 11.15 -17.71
N ALA A 67 3.34 11.55 -18.66
CA ALA A 67 4.72 11.95 -18.41
C ALA A 67 4.77 13.16 -17.47
N THR A 68 4.00 14.22 -17.77
CA THR A 68 3.98 15.45 -16.96
C THR A 68 3.46 15.17 -15.55
N ARG A 69 2.43 14.32 -15.42
CA ARG A 69 1.89 13.96 -14.10
C ARG A 69 2.89 13.12 -13.31
N ALA A 70 3.56 12.16 -13.93
CA ALA A 70 4.59 11.35 -13.28
C ALA A 70 5.75 12.23 -12.77
N MET A 71 6.25 13.17 -13.59
CA MET A 71 7.28 14.13 -13.16
C MET A 71 6.80 14.97 -11.97
N SER A 72 5.56 15.48 -12.00
CA SER A 72 5.02 16.29 -10.89
C SER A 72 4.95 15.52 -9.58
N LEU A 73 4.59 14.23 -9.62
CA LEU A 73 4.46 13.39 -8.44
C LEU A 73 5.82 13.05 -7.84
N VAL A 74 6.82 12.85 -8.69
CA VAL A 74 8.17 12.55 -8.23
C VAL A 74 8.88 13.80 -7.73
N GLY A 75 8.57 14.97 -8.29
CA GLY A 75 9.09 16.26 -7.81
C GLY A 75 8.61 16.67 -6.41
N VAL A 76 7.56 16.05 -5.87
CA VAL A 76 7.08 16.29 -4.51
C VAL A 76 7.55 15.23 -3.50
N ILE A 77 8.36 14.26 -3.93
CA ILE A 77 8.97 13.30 -3.00
C ILE A 77 9.85 14.09 -2.03
N PRO A 78 9.67 13.93 -0.71
CA PRO A 78 10.48 14.63 0.27
C PRO A 78 11.97 14.44 0.01
N THR A 79 12.75 15.52 0.03
CA THR A 79 14.21 15.47 -0.01
C THR A 79 14.83 15.26 1.38
N SER A 80 13.98 15.23 2.41
CA SER A 80 14.33 15.02 3.80
C SER A 80 14.57 13.54 4.13
N ASP A 81 15.11 13.29 5.32
CA ASP A 81 15.30 11.95 5.87
C ASP A 81 14.02 11.09 5.80
N MET A 82 14.12 9.96 5.12
CA MET A 82 13.03 8.99 4.94
C MET A 82 12.90 8.00 6.11
N SER A 83 13.68 8.17 7.18
CA SER A 83 13.65 7.32 8.38
C SER A 83 12.25 7.23 9.00
N PHE A 84 11.51 8.34 9.05
CA PHE A 84 10.13 8.36 9.54
C PHE A 84 9.23 7.45 8.70
N TYR A 85 9.21 7.61 7.37
CA TYR A 85 8.36 6.82 6.49
C TYR A 85 8.75 5.34 6.49
N THR A 86 10.06 5.05 6.52
CA THR A 86 10.58 3.68 6.62
C THR A 86 10.09 3.02 7.91
N THR A 87 10.25 3.70 9.05
CA THR A 87 9.84 3.19 10.36
C THR A 87 8.32 3.05 10.44
N TYR A 88 7.59 4.05 9.96
CA TYR A 88 6.13 4.07 9.95
C TYR A 88 5.57 2.88 9.16
N PHE A 89 6.05 2.67 7.93
CA PHE A 89 5.59 1.57 7.08
C PHE A 89 6.03 0.20 7.60
N LEU A 90 7.22 0.08 8.17
CA LEU A 90 7.67 -1.17 8.78
C LEU A 90 6.80 -1.53 10.01
N ALA A 91 6.56 -0.56 10.90
CA ALA A 91 5.78 -0.76 12.11
C ALA A 91 4.31 -1.04 11.81
N HIS A 92 3.68 -0.24 10.95
CA HIS A 92 2.28 -0.44 10.57
C HIS A 92 2.12 -1.72 9.74
N GLY A 93 3.00 -1.96 8.78
CA GLY A 93 2.97 -3.15 7.94
C GLY A 93 3.09 -4.42 8.80
N GLY A 94 4.05 -4.44 9.71
CA GLY A 94 4.22 -5.50 10.70
C GLY A 94 2.98 -5.71 11.57
N LEU A 95 2.38 -4.62 12.08
CA LEU A 95 1.14 -4.69 12.87
C LEU A 95 -0.03 -5.27 12.06
N HIS A 96 -0.19 -4.88 10.79
CA HIS A 96 -1.23 -5.42 9.93
C HIS A 96 -1.09 -6.93 9.73
N ILE A 97 0.13 -7.38 9.41
CA ILE A 97 0.41 -8.81 9.24
C ILE A 97 0.23 -9.56 10.56
N ALA A 98 0.74 -9.03 11.67
CA ALA A 98 0.60 -9.65 12.99
C ALA A 98 -0.88 -9.85 13.38
N ILE A 99 -1.73 -8.84 13.17
CA ILE A 99 -3.17 -8.94 13.43
C ILE A 99 -3.83 -9.99 12.52
N VAL A 100 -3.51 -9.99 11.23
CA VAL A 100 -4.07 -10.98 10.29
C VAL A 100 -3.70 -12.39 10.71
N VAL A 101 -2.43 -12.61 11.05
CA VAL A 101 -1.92 -13.90 11.53
C VAL A 101 -2.62 -14.30 12.82
N ALA A 102 -2.73 -13.40 13.81
CA ALA A 102 -3.40 -13.67 15.08
C ALA A 102 -4.88 -14.07 14.89
N LEU A 103 -5.61 -13.36 14.01
CA LEU A 103 -7.00 -13.67 13.67
C LEU A 103 -7.13 -15.05 12.98
N LEU A 104 -6.23 -15.38 12.07
CA LEU A 104 -6.22 -16.70 11.40
C LEU A 104 -5.89 -17.84 12.36
N TYR A 105 -5.05 -17.60 13.37
CA TYR A 105 -4.76 -18.56 14.45
C TYR A 105 -5.86 -18.65 15.51
N GLY A 106 -6.90 -17.82 15.44
CA GLY A 106 -8.00 -17.81 16.41
C GLY A 106 -7.58 -17.28 17.78
N ALA A 107 -6.66 -16.31 17.82
CA ALA A 107 -6.23 -15.69 19.06
C ALA A 107 -7.43 -15.06 19.80
N ALA A 108 -7.62 -15.42 21.07
CA ALA A 108 -8.81 -15.05 21.86
C ALA A 108 -8.97 -13.53 22.11
N TRP A 109 -7.91 -12.76 21.89
CA TRP A 109 -7.88 -11.30 22.06
C TRP A 109 -8.01 -10.53 20.75
N ALA A 110 -8.01 -11.22 19.61
CA ALA A 110 -8.00 -10.64 18.28
C ALA A 110 -9.41 -10.60 17.68
#